data_AF-A0AA41AQ74-F1
#
_entry.id   AF-A0AA41AQ74-F1
#
_cell.length_a   1.000
_cell.length_b   1.000
_cell.length_c   1.000
_cell.angle_alpha   90.00
_cell.angle_beta   90.00
_cell.angle_gamma   90.00
#
_symmetry.space_group_name_H-M   'P 1'
#
loop_
_entity.id
_entity.type
_entity.pdbx_description
1 polymer ?
#
loop_
_entity_poly.entity_id
_entity_poly.type
_entity_poly.pdbx_seq_one_letter_code
_entity_poly.pdbx_strand_id
1 'polypeptide(L)'
;MRITPRAYETKKVVDILEDPTFDSPEQMAKALIKEIGDMIQMRDLVVLVHTWESGHKGLNIGPFGAVAEAESFAKKMSFGGTAKVVPITSSGVLLANHDGKTSWPGYCWNPDCGHAPFNHAMDGSSRGKCHRVDCSCERFVKDDPSAKTKKKPAAKKGAAKGVNEL
;
A
#
# COMPACT_ATOMS: atom_id res chain seq x y z
N MET A 1 6.71 -15.52 -0.97
CA MET A 1 6.35 -14.08 -0.91
C MET A 1 7.18 -13.41 0.20
N ARG A 2 8.06 -12.43 -0.05
CA ARG A 2 8.83 -11.72 0.99
C ARG A 2 8.28 -10.31 1.13
N ILE A 3 7.23 -10.19 1.93
CA ILE A 3 6.60 -8.92 2.25
C ILE A 3 7.28 -8.34 3.49
N THR A 4 7.83 -7.15 3.37
CA THR A 4 8.08 -6.30 4.54
C THR A 4 6.75 -5.70 5.00
N PRO A 5 6.25 -6.02 6.22
CA PRO A 5 5.02 -5.43 6.72
C PRO A 5 5.17 -3.93 6.93
N ARG A 6 4.15 -3.16 6.54
CA ARG A 6 4.06 -1.73 6.84
C ARG A 6 3.40 -1.54 8.20
N ALA A 7 3.73 -0.48 8.91
CA ALA A 7 3.25 -0.26 10.28
C ALA A 7 1.72 -0.31 10.42
N TYR A 8 0.97 0.23 9.45
CA TYR A 8 -0.49 0.19 9.46
C TYR A 8 -1.06 -1.21 9.21
N GLU A 9 -0.35 -2.06 8.45
CA GLU A 9 -0.78 -3.43 8.20
C GLU A 9 -0.59 -4.29 9.43
N THR A 10 0.56 -4.15 10.10
CA THR A 10 0.81 -4.80 11.38
C THR A 10 -0.22 -4.38 12.42
N LYS A 11 -0.54 -3.08 12.50
CA LYS A 11 -1.58 -2.58 13.40
C LYS A 11 -2.91 -3.29 13.16
N LYS A 12 -3.42 -3.32 11.93
CA LYS A 12 -4.68 -3.99 11.62
C LYS A 12 -4.71 -5.48 11.96
N VAL A 13 -3.60 -6.19 11.72
CA VAL A 13 -3.49 -7.60 12.11
C VAL A 13 -3.57 -7.75 13.64
N VAL A 14 -2.88 -6.88 14.38
CA VAL A 14 -2.95 -6.85 15.86
C VAL A 14 -4.37 -6.51 16.32
N ASP A 15 -5.03 -5.51 15.71
CA ASP A 15 -6.40 -5.13 16.05
C ASP A 15 -7.37 -6.33 15.91
N ILE A 16 -7.21 -7.19 14.89
CA ILE A 16 -8.01 -8.42 14.73
C ILE A 16 -7.65 -9.47 15.79
N LEU A 17 -6.37 -9.63 16.13
CA LEU A 17 -5.92 -10.60 17.13
C LEU A 17 -6.36 -10.23 18.56
N GLU A 18 -6.51 -8.94 18.83
CA GLU A 18 -6.93 -8.39 20.13
C GLU A 18 -8.44 -8.15 20.21
N ASP A 19 -9.20 -8.41 19.14
CA ASP A 19 -10.65 -8.20 19.09
C ASP A 19 -11.39 -9.25 19.96
N PRO A 20 -12.04 -8.85 21.06
CA PRO A 20 -12.74 -9.76 21.96
C PRO A 20 -14.09 -10.24 21.40
N THR A 21 -14.51 -9.75 20.24
CA THR A 21 -15.81 -10.08 19.63
C THR A 21 -15.82 -11.39 18.84
N PHE A 22 -14.65 -12.00 18.62
CA PHE A 22 -14.57 -13.33 17.99
C PHE A 22 -14.92 -14.44 18.98
N ASP A 23 -15.96 -15.21 18.66
CA ASP A 23 -16.44 -16.32 19.51
C ASP A 23 -15.60 -17.60 19.36
N SER A 24 -14.80 -17.70 18.28
CA SER A 24 -13.97 -18.88 18.03
C SER A 24 -12.68 -18.58 17.25
N PRO A 25 -11.62 -19.40 17.41
CA PRO A 25 -10.39 -19.28 16.63
C PRO A 25 -10.62 -19.32 15.11
N GLU A 26 -11.59 -20.10 14.64
CA GLU A 26 -11.93 -20.21 13.22
C GLU A 26 -12.51 -18.91 12.66
N GLN A 27 -13.29 -18.17 13.45
CA GLN A 27 -13.81 -16.85 13.04
C GLN A 27 -12.66 -15.84 12.89
N MET A 28 -11.78 -15.78 13.89
CA MET A 28 -10.60 -14.90 13.88
C MET A 28 -9.66 -15.26 12.71
N ALA A 29 -9.41 -16.55 12.46
CA ALA A 29 -8.57 -16.99 11.34
C ALA A 29 -9.15 -16.55 10.00
N LYS A 30 -10.47 -16.65 9.81
CA LYS A 30 -11.15 -16.15 8.60
C LYS A 30 -11.02 -14.64 8.45
N ALA A 31 -11.14 -13.88 9.53
CA ALA A 31 -10.97 -12.44 9.53
C ALA A 31 -9.53 -12.04 9.13
N LEU A 32 -8.52 -12.69 9.72
CA LEU A 32 -7.11 -12.48 9.38
C LEU A 32 -6.81 -12.77 7.91
N ILE A 33 -7.27 -13.92 7.39
CA ILE A 33 -7.04 -14.29 5.98
C ILE A 33 -7.66 -13.26 5.04
N LYS A 34 -8.88 -12.81 5.33
CA LYS A 34 -9.56 -11.78 4.53
C LYS A 34 -8.80 -10.46 4.55
N GLU A 35 -8.39 -10.00 5.74
CA GLU A 35 -7.67 -8.73 5.88
C GLU A 35 -6.30 -8.77 5.20
N ILE A 36 -5.55 -9.87 5.34
CA ILE A 36 -4.27 -10.06 4.63
C ILE A 36 -4.48 -10.09 3.11
N GLY A 37 -5.54 -10.76 2.64
CA GLY A 37 -5.91 -10.78 1.23
C GLY A 37 -6.18 -9.38 0.69
N ASP A 38 -6.96 -8.58 1.42
CA ASP A 38 -7.27 -7.19 1.09
C ASP A 38 -6.00 -6.31 1.05
N MET A 39 -5.10 -6.47 2.03
CA MET A 39 -3.80 -5.77 2.05
C MET A 39 -2.95 -6.10 0.83
N ILE A 40 -2.86 -7.39 0.47
CA ILE A 40 -2.09 -7.83 -0.71
C ILE A 40 -2.74 -7.29 -1.98
N GLN A 41 -4.06 -7.32 -2.06
CA GLN A 41 -4.80 -6.82 -3.23
C GLN A 41 -4.54 -5.33 -3.45
N MET A 42 -4.42 -4.53 -2.38
CA MET A 42 -4.15 -3.09 -2.42
C MET A 42 -2.68 -2.70 -2.63
N ARG A 43 -1.76 -3.66 -2.59
CA ARG A 43 -0.33 -3.40 -2.78
C ARG A 43 0.01 -3.37 -4.25
N ASP A 44 0.58 -2.25 -4.69
CA ASP A 44 1.34 -2.24 -5.94
C ASP A 44 2.45 -3.29 -5.84
N LEU A 45 2.60 -4.03 -6.92
CA LEU A 45 3.58 -5.08 -7.03
C LEU A 45 4.59 -4.72 -8.10
N VAL A 46 5.69 -5.43 -8.07
CA VAL A 46 6.68 -5.39 -9.11
C VAL A 46 6.76 -6.78 -9.72
N VAL A 47 6.79 -6.88 -11.04
CA VAL A 47 7.04 -8.12 -11.75
C VAL A 47 8.37 -8.08 -12.46
N LEU A 48 8.99 -9.25 -12.59
CA LEU A 48 10.23 -9.42 -13.33
C LEU A 48 9.91 -10.11 -14.66
N VAL A 49 9.90 -9.34 -15.74
CA VAL A 49 9.84 -9.88 -17.11
C VAL A 49 11.24 -10.25 -17.54
N HIS A 50 11.41 -11.39 -18.19
CA HIS A 50 12.73 -11.86 -18.62
C HIS A 50 12.66 -12.59 -19.95
N THR A 51 13.80 -12.60 -20.65
CA THR A 51 14.05 -13.41 -21.84
C THR A 51 15.23 -14.31 -21.54
N TRP A 52 15.00 -15.62 -21.59
CA TRP A 52 16.04 -16.64 -21.41
C TRP A 52 17.06 -16.59 -22.56
N GLU A 53 18.23 -17.22 -22.38
CA GLU A 53 19.24 -17.34 -23.45
C GLU A 53 18.70 -18.04 -24.71
N SER A 54 17.75 -18.95 -24.53
CA SER A 54 17.03 -19.62 -25.64
C SER A 54 16.06 -18.70 -26.40
N GLY A 55 15.90 -17.45 -25.99
CA GLY A 55 14.95 -16.48 -26.57
C GLY A 55 13.51 -16.58 -26.04
N HIS A 56 13.21 -17.58 -25.20
CA HIS A 56 11.88 -17.71 -24.59
C HIS A 56 11.62 -16.57 -23.60
N LYS A 57 10.39 -16.06 -23.60
CA LYS A 57 9.96 -15.02 -22.66
C LYS A 57 9.32 -15.63 -21.44
N GLY A 58 9.57 -15.05 -20.27
CA GLY A 58 8.96 -15.44 -19.02
C GLY A 58 8.54 -14.23 -18.19
N LEU A 59 7.61 -14.49 -17.27
CA LEU A 59 7.11 -13.52 -16.31
C LEU A 59 7.18 -14.16 -14.93
N ASN A 60 7.97 -13.56 -14.04
CA ASN A 60 7.98 -13.92 -12.63
C ASN A 60 7.16 -12.89 -11.87
N ILE A 61 5.99 -13.34 -11.40
CA ILE A 61 5.19 -12.59 -10.43
C ILE A 61 5.76 -12.93 -9.06
N GLY A 62 6.67 -12.08 -8.62
CA GLY A 62 7.23 -12.20 -7.30
C GLY A 62 6.43 -11.39 -6.28
N PRO A 63 6.70 -11.62 -5.00
CA PRO A 63 6.27 -10.75 -3.92
C PRO A 63 7.11 -9.48 -3.82
N PHE A 64 7.49 -8.90 -4.95
CA PHE A 64 8.39 -7.77 -4.93
C PHE A 64 7.58 -6.54 -4.53
N GLY A 65 7.75 -6.13 -3.28
CA GLY A 65 7.13 -4.91 -2.76
C GLY A 65 7.86 -3.65 -3.22
N ALA A 66 9.03 -3.81 -3.83
CA ALA A 66 9.86 -2.73 -4.37
C ALA A 66 10.75 -3.23 -5.51
N VAL A 67 11.20 -2.29 -6.35
CA VAL A 67 12.14 -2.55 -7.46
C VAL A 67 13.42 -3.21 -6.99
N ALA A 68 14.01 -2.71 -5.89
CA ALA A 68 15.25 -3.24 -5.33
C ALA A 68 15.17 -4.73 -4.93
N GLU A 69 14.00 -5.20 -4.50
CA GLU A 69 13.79 -6.62 -4.16
C GLU A 69 13.77 -7.49 -5.43
N ALA A 70 13.11 -7.01 -6.50
CA ALA A 70 13.08 -7.68 -7.80
C ALA A 70 14.49 -7.75 -8.42
N GLU A 71 15.25 -6.66 -8.34
CA GLU A 71 16.64 -6.60 -8.83
C GLU A 71 17.56 -7.53 -8.04
N SER A 72 17.45 -7.53 -6.71
CA SER A 72 18.25 -8.42 -5.86
C SER A 72 17.96 -9.89 -6.14
N PHE A 73 16.69 -10.23 -6.37
CA PHE A 73 16.29 -11.56 -6.79
C PHE A 73 16.85 -11.92 -8.17
N ALA A 74 16.77 -11.01 -9.15
CA ALA A 74 17.33 -11.22 -10.48
C ALA A 74 18.84 -11.47 -10.44
N LYS A 75 19.59 -10.66 -9.67
CA LYS A 75 21.03 -10.83 -9.46
C LYS A 75 21.39 -12.16 -8.82
N LYS A 76 20.62 -12.59 -7.80
CA LYS A 76 20.87 -13.85 -7.10
C LYS A 76 20.70 -15.08 -7.99
N MET A 77 19.71 -15.06 -8.86
CA MET A 77 19.33 -16.22 -9.65
C MET A 77 20.17 -16.40 -10.92
N SER A 78 20.89 -15.36 -11.36
CA SER A 78 21.79 -15.40 -12.52
C SER A 78 21.15 -16.07 -13.74
N PHE A 79 19.92 -15.67 -14.09
CA PHE A 79 19.02 -16.37 -15.02
C PHE A 79 19.55 -16.60 -16.45
N GLY A 80 20.72 -16.09 -16.82
CA GLY A 80 21.10 -15.94 -18.23
C GLY A 80 20.14 -15.00 -18.97
N GLY A 81 20.55 -14.48 -20.13
CA GLY A 81 19.69 -13.59 -20.93
C GLY A 81 19.44 -12.21 -20.32
N THR A 82 18.23 -11.66 -20.49
CA THR A 82 17.88 -10.28 -20.07
C THR A 82 16.65 -10.24 -19.19
N ALA A 83 16.63 -9.33 -18.20
CA ALA A 83 15.48 -9.12 -17.33
C ALA A 83 15.18 -7.63 -17.16
N LYS A 84 13.89 -7.30 -17.01
CA LYS A 84 13.41 -5.95 -16.73
C LYS A 84 12.37 -5.99 -15.61
N VAL A 85 12.44 -4.97 -14.77
CA VAL A 85 11.50 -4.76 -13.69
C VAL A 85 10.33 -3.91 -14.18
N VAL A 86 9.10 -4.36 -13.94
CA VAL A 86 7.88 -3.65 -14.33
C VAL A 86 6.99 -3.44 -13.10
N PRO A 87 6.75 -2.19 -12.68
CA PRO A 87 5.75 -1.93 -11.64
C PRO A 87 4.35 -2.18 -12.19
N ILE A 88 3.50 -2.81 -11.38
CA ILE A 88 2.10 -3.07 -11.68
C ILE A 88 1.25 -2.43 -10.59
N THR A 89 0.36 -1.54 -11.03
CA THR A 89 -0.65 -0.95 -10.15
C THR A 89 -1.58 -2.04 -9.63
N SER A 90 -1.80 -2.02 -8.33
CA SER A 90 -2.73 -2.90 -7.62
C SER A 90 -4.11 -2.93 -8.28
N SER A 91 -4.67 -4.14 -8.43
CA SER A 91 -6.07 -4.30 -8.84
C SER A 91 -7.06 -3.78 -7.79
N GLY A 92 -6.67 -3.81 -6.51
CA GLY A 92 -7.42 -3.20 -5.41
C GLY A 92 -7.59 -1.69 -5.56
N VAL A 93 -6.62 -0.97 -6.13
CA VAL A 93 -6.74 0.47 -6.39
C VAL A 93 -7.89 0.78 -7.35
N LEU A 94 -8.14 -0.08 -8.34
CA LEU A 94 -9.27 0.11 -9.26
C LEU A 94 -10.61 0.03 -8.51
N LEU A 95 -10.78 -0.99 -7.67
CA LEU A 95 -11.97 -1.16 -6.84
C LEU A 95 -12.10 -0.02 -5.82
N ALA A 96 -11.02 0.33 -5.14
CA ALA A 96 -11.02 1.42 -4.16
C ALA A 96 -11.33 2.80 -4.78
N ASN A 97 -10.95 3.03 -6.03
CA ASN A 97 -11.32 4.24 -6.75
C ASN A 97 -12.81 4.26 -7.14
N HIS A 98 -13.40 3.08 -7.43
CA HIS A 98 -14.80 2.94 -7.80
C HIS A 98 -15.73 2.99 -6.58
N ASP A 99 -15.47 2.15 -5.58
CA ASP A 99 -16.34 1.93 -4.41
C ASP A 99 -15.95 2.79 -3.19
N GLY A 100 -14.77 3.39 -3.22
CA GLY A 100 -14.13 3.91 -2.02
C GLY A 100 -13.46 2.80 -1.20
N LYS A 101 -12.49 3.19 -0.39
CA LYS A 101 -11.86 2.32 0.60
C LYS A 101 -11.50 3.09 1.85
N THR A 102 -12.24 2.83 2.92
CA THR A 102 -11.87 3.29 4.25
C THR A 102 -10.71 2.46 4.78
N SER A 103 -9.99 3.02 5.77
CA SER A 103 -8.91 2.31 6.45
C SER A 103 -7.74 1.87 5.57
N TRP A 104 -7.47 2.61 4.48
CA TRP A 104 -6.28 2.46 3.66
C TRP A 104 -5.53 3.79 3.52
N PRO A 105 -4.20 3.84 3.75
CA PRO A 105 -3.43 5.06 3.59
C PRO A 105 -3.57 5.64 2.18
N GLY A 106 -3.78 6.96 2.10
CA GLY A 106 -3.97 7.66 0.83
C GLY A 106 -5.43 7.81 0.39
N TYR A 107 -6.39 7.18 1.10
CA TYR A 107 -7.82 7.37 0.90
C TYR A 107 -8.44 8.14 2.07
N CYS A 108 -9.65 8.67 1.87
CA CYS A 108 -10.35 9.40 2.92
C CYS A 108 -10.76 8.46 4.06
N TRP A 109 -10.28 8.72 5.28
CA TRP A 109 -10.59 7.92 6.47
C TRP A 109 -11.96 8.22 7.09
N ASN A 110 -12.77 9.10 6.49
CA ASN A 110 -14.15 9.29 6.92
C ASN A 110 -14.93 7.97 6.66
N PRO A 111 -15.59 7.37 7.68
CA PRO A 111 -16.37 6.14 7.56
C PRO A 111 -17.42 6.17 6.45
N ASP A 112 -17.97 7.35 6.17
CA ASP A 112 -19.01 7.58 5.16
C ASP A 112 -18.43 7.99 3.79
N CYS A 113 -17.12 7.85 3.58
CA CYS A 113 -16.44 8.28 2.35
C CYS A 113 -15.54 7.21 1.74
N GLY A 114 -14.34 7.00 2.28
CA GLY A 114 -13.34 6.11 1.65
C GLY A 114 -12.77 6.59 0.32
N HIS A 115 -13.16 7.74 -0.23
CA HIS A 115 -12.76 8.12 -1.59
C HIS A 115 -11.32 8.65 -1.69
N ALA A 116 -10.73 8.43 -2.86
CA ALA A 116 -9.39 8.90 -3.16
C ALA A 116 -9.29 10.44 -3.13
N PRO A 117 -8.08 11.02 -2.94
CA PRO A 117 -7.92 12.45 -2.71
C PRO A 117 -8.29 13.31 -3.93
N PHE A 118 -8.28 12.73 -5.13
CA PHE A 118 -8.73 13.43 -6.34
C PHE A 118 -10.25 13.63 -6.36
N ASN A 119 -11.02 12.89 -5.56
CA ASN A 119 -12.46 13.06 -5.38
C ASN A 119 -12.81 14.19 -4.38
N HIS A 120 -11.82 14.93 -3.88
CA HIS A 120 -12.02 16.03 -2.94
C HIS A 120 -11.63 17.38 -3.54
N ALA A 121 -12.41 18.41 -3.23
CA ALA A 121 -12.09 19.79 -3.59
C ALA A 121 -10.79 20.25 -2.91
N MET A 122 -10.09 21.19 -3.54
CA MET A 122 -8.95 21.85 -2.93
C MET A 122 -9.43 22.85 -1.86
N ASP A 123 -8.85 22.80 -0.67
CA ASP A 123 -9.14 23.72 0.43
C ASP A 123 -7.82 24.14 1.12
N GLY A 124 -7.24 25.22 0.61
CA GLY A 124 -5.92 25.72 1.02
C GLY A 124 -4.82 24.67 0.81
N SER A 125 -4.08 24.36 1.88
CA SER A 125 -3.05 23.31 1.89
C SER A 125 -3.62 21.91 2.17
N SER A 126 -4.95 21.78 2.23
CA SER A 126 -5.66 20.55 2.53
C SER A 126 -6.71 20.24 1.46
N ARG A 127 -7.50 19.19 1.68
CA ARG A 127 -8.59 18.78 0.79
C ARG A 127 -9.91 18.91 1.54
N GLY A 128 -10.86 19.60 0.92
CA GLY A 128 -12.18 19.89 1.45
C GLY A 128 -13.20 18.81 1.10
N LYS A 129 -14.40 19.23 0.74
CA LYS A 129 -15.57 18.37 0.48
C LYS A 129 -15.32 17.35 -0.64
N CYS A 130 -15.85 16.14 -0.47
CA CYS A 130 -15.94 15.16 -1.55
C CYS A 130 -16.94 15.65 -2.61
N HIS A 131 -16.57 15.59 -3.88
CA HIS A 131 -17.43 16.06 -4.98
C HIS A 131 -18.27 14.96 -5.63
N ARG A 132 -18.22 13.71 -5.14
CA ARG A 132 -19.19 12.71 -5.56
C ARG A 132 -20.58 13.05 -5.04
N VAL A 133 -21.58 12.88 -5.89
CA VAL A 133 -22.99 13.20 -5.60
C VAL A 133 -23.60 12.30 -4.52
N ASP A 134 -23.06 11.10 -4.35
CA ASP A 134 -23.50 10.07 -3.40
C ASP A 134 -22.78 10.16 -2.04
N CYS A 135 -21.96 11.19 -1.81
CA CYS A 135 -21.12 11.30 -0.62
C CYS A 135 -21.36 12.62 0.14
N SER A 136 -21.68 12.52 1.43
CA SER A 136 -21.89 13.67 2.33
C SER A 136 -20.59 14.18 2.99
N CYS A 137 -19.44 13.62 2.63
CA CYS A 137 -18.17 13.92 3.26
C CYS A 137 -17.74 15.39 3.07
N GLU A 138 -17.67 16.14 4.18
CA GLU A 138 -17.36 17.57 4.18
C GLU A 138 -15.86 17.87 4.12
N ARG A 139 -15.02 16.93 4.54
CA ARG A 139 -13.57 17.12 4.61
C ARG A 139 -12.81 15.82 4.41
N PHE A 140 -11.71 15.89 3.64
CA PHE A 140 -10.80 14.78 3.49
C PHE A 140 -10.06 14.49 4.81
N VAL A 141 -10.19 13.26 5.31
CA VAL A 141 -9.45 12.78 6.48
C VAL A 141 -8.26 11.96 5.97
N LYS A 142 -7.05 12.51 6.11
CA LYS A 142 -5.84 11.97 5.46
C LYS A 142 -5.30 10.71 6.11
N ASP A 143 -5.31 10.67 7.43
CA ASP A 143 -4.69 9.62 8.23
C ASP A 143 -5.73 9.02 9.19
N ASP A 144 -5.45 7.81 9.66
CA ASP A 144 -6.24 7.12 10.67
C ASP A 144 -6.47 8.00 11.91
N PRO A 145 -7.72 8.39 12.22
CA PRO A 145 -8.02 9.20 13.40
C PRO A 145 -7.59 8.54 14.72
N SER A 146 -7.52 7.21 14.73
CA SER A 146 -7.09 6.42 15.90
C SER A 146 -5.57 6.29 16.00
N ALA A 147 -4.82 6.66 14.95
CA ALA A 147 -3.37 6.64 15.01
C ALA A 147 -2.87 7.83 15.85
N LYS A 148 -2.27 7.53 17.01
CA LYS A 148 -1.55 8.53 17.82
C LYS A 148 -0.47 9.16 16.95
N THR A 149 -0.69 10.40 16.51
CA THR A 149 0.29 11.15 15.72
C THR A 149 1.48 11.45 16.63
N LYS A 150 2.54 10.64 16.56
CA LYS A 150 3.83 11.02 17.13
C LYS A 150 4.27 12.26 16.35
N LYS A 151 4.09 13.46 16.94
CA LYS A 151 4.65 14.70 16.39
C LYS A 151 6.13 14.46 16.14
N LYS A 152 6.53 14.41 14.86
CA LYS A 152 7.95 14.42 14.49
C LYS A 152 8.53 15.70 15.09
N PRO A 153 9.58 15.63 15.94
CA PRO A 153 10.26 16.84 16.36
C PRO A 153 10.73 17.56 15.09
N ALA A 154 10.50 18.86 15.03
CA ALA A 154 10.92 19.69 13.90
C ALA A 154 12.41 19.42 13.64
N ALA A 155 12.75 19.02 12.41
CA ALA A 155 14.13 18.79 12.02
C ALA A 155 14.91 20.09 12.28
N LYS A 156 15.88 20.06 13.20
CA LYS A 156 16.87 21.13 13.30
C LYS A 156 17.54 21.22 11.93
N LYS A 157 17.57 22.42 11.35
CA LYS A 157 18.27 22.72 10.09
C LYS A 157 19.74 22.32 10.23
N GLY A 158 20.07 21.10 9.83
CA GLY A 158 21.44 20.61 9.69
C GLY A 158 21.92 20.91 8.27
N ALA A 159 23.03 21.62 8.16
CA ALA A 159 23.63 22.03 6.90
C ALA A 159 23.83 20.84 5.94
N ALA A 160 23.45 21.06 4.68
CA ALA A 160 23.74 20.14 3.59
C ALA A 160 25.25 19.90 3.48
N LYS A 161 25.68 18.65 3.52
CA LYS A 161 26.98 18.22 2.96
C LYS A 161 26.72 17.23 1.83
N GLY A 162 27.42 17.49 0.74
CA GLY A 162 27.16 17.02 -0.61
C GLY A 162 27.15 15.51 -0.82
N VAL A 163 26.50 15.20 -1.93
CA VAL A 163 26.45 13.96 -2.69
C VAL A 163 27.84 13.33 -2.82
N ASN A 164 27.93 12.03 -2.59
CA ASN A 164 28.87 11.19 -3.34
C ASN A 164 28.14 9.91 -3.76
N GLU A 165 28.22 9.69 -5.07
CA GLU A 165 27.66 8.60 -5.86
C GLU A 165 28.31 7.25 -5.50
N LEU A 166 27.50 6.18 -5.52
CA LEU A 166 27.89 4.81 -5.82
C LEU A 166 26.72 4.13 -6.56
#